data_AF-A0A3Q9NHZ2-F1
#
_entry.id   AF-A0A3Q9NHZ2-F1
#
_cell.length_a   1.000
_cell.length_b   1.000
_cell.length_c   1.000
_cell.angle_alpha   90.00
_cell.angle_beta   90.00
_cell.angle_gamma   90.00
#
_symmetry.space_group_name_H-M   'P 1'
#
loop_
_entity.id
_entity.type
_entity.pdbx_description
1 polymer ?
#
loop_
_entity_poly.entity_id
_entity_poly.type
_entity_poly.pdbx_seq_one_letter_code
_entity_poly.pdbx_strand_id
1 'polypeptide(L)'
;MIFLALCIILPSTQVDARKGLGSLFKLGRAAKAINGAKHYNSGTLTVEQLKTCLLLEKKVGSSEINLSSKRGNIENKVEKIKKIEREISTVKKYLDINQSATFYTQQKVDEFNLKVERYNQLIPAYNRELETYKSLQSIYNKSVDLHNKLANTFQVSCAGKRYYTDDLVSAKSALSN
;
A
#
# COMPACT_ATOMS: atom_id res chain seq x y z
N MET A 1 9.69 -1.23 31.80
CA MET A 1 9.77 -1.02 30.34
C MET A 1 8.49 -0.39 29.85
N ILE A 2 8.60 0.83 29.31
CA ILE A 2 7.51 1.65 28.79
C ILE A 2 7.07 1.03 27.45
N PHE A 3 5.84 0.52 27.38
CA PHE A 3 5.21 0.22 26.09
C PHE A 3 4.96 1.56 25.41
N LEU A 4 5.90 1.98 24.55
CA LEU A 4 5.67 3.06 23.61
C LEU A 4 4.45 2.67 22.79
N ALA A 5 3.33 3.37 23.02
CA ALA A 5 2.17 3.31 22.16
C ALA A 5 2.63 3.75 20.77
N LEU A 6 3.01 2.77 19.94
CA LEU A 6 3.45 3.03 18.59
C LEU A 6 2.19 3.45 17.83
N CYS A 7 2.06 4.73 17.53
CA CYS A 7 1.07 5.20 16.56
C CYS A 7 1.45 4.56 15.22
N ILE A 8 0.81 3.43 14.90
CA ILE A 8 0.86 2.76 13.60
C ILE A 8 0.11 3.68 12.62
N ILE A 9 0.77 4.76 12.19
CA ILE A 9 0.31 5.60 11.11
C ILE A 9 0.57 4.77 9.84
N LEU A 10 -0.46 4.11 9.34
CA LEU A 10 -0.43 3.61 7.97
C LEU A 10 -0.15 4.83 7.09
N PRO A 11 0.92 4.83 6.29
CA PRO A 11 1.17 5.94 5.38
C PRO A 11 -0.07 6.07 4.50
N SER A 12 -0.79 7.18 4.67
CA SER A 12 -1.88 7.52 3.79
C SER A 12 -1.27 7.59 2.40
N THR A 13 -1.66 6.66 1.54
CA THR A 13 -1.34 6.84 0.14
C THR A 13 -2.05 8.12 -0.26
N GLN A 14 -1.31 9.18 -0.55
CA GLN A 14 -1.81 10.37 -1.28
C GLN A 14 -2.32 10.00 -2.71
N VAL A 15 -2.70 8.73 -2.92
CA VAL A 15 -3.22 8.12 -4.14
C VAL A 15 -4.74 8.32 -4.22
N ASP A 16 -5.43 8.58 -3.10
CA ASP A 16 -6.89 8.80 -3.12
C ASP A 16 -7.32 10.05 -3.92
N ALA A 17 -6.42 11.00 -4.18
CA ALA A 17 -6.70 12.18 -5.01
C ALA A 17 -6.51 11.94 -6.52
N ARG A 18 -6.06 10.75 -6.95
CA ARG A 18 -5.86 10.40 -8.37
C ARG A 18 -6.66 9.17 -8.81
N LYS A 19 -7.76 8.87 -8.10
CA LYS A 19 -8.80 7.90 -8.49
C LYS A 19 -9.44 8.31 -9.83
N GLY A 20 -8.77 7.97 -10.93
CA GLY A 20 -9.18 8.33 -12.28
C GLY A 20 -8.35 7.65 -13.36
N LEU A 21 -7.73 6.49 -13.10
CA LEU A 21 -6.96 5.69 -14.06
C LEU A 21 -7.83 4.95 -15.09
N GLY A 22 -8.95 5.55 -15.49
CA GLY A 22 -9.79 5.11 -16.61
C GLY A 22 -9.84 6.15 -17.72
N SER A 23 -8.81 6.99 -17.84
CA SER A 23 -8.90 8.22 -18.61
C SER A 23 -7.53 8.84 -18.93
N LEU A 24 -6.65 8.09 -19.58
CA LEU A 24 -5.68 8.75 -20.47
C LEU A 24 -6.40 9.67 -21.48
N PHE A 25 -7.67 9.35 -21.79
CA PHE A 25 -8.47 9.94 -22.88
C PHE A 25 -9.72 10.74 -22.49
N LYS A 26 -10.25 10.74 -21.26
CA LYS A 26 -11.42 11.61 -20.97
C LYS A 26 -11.05 13.09 -20.92
N LEU A 27 -9.77 13.43 -20.70
CA LEU A 27 -9.27 14.81 -20.75
C LEU A 27 -8.54 15.12 -22.07
N GLY A 28 -7.92 14.12 -22.71
CA GLY A 28 -7.27 14.29 -24.00
C GLY A 28 -8.29 14.49 -25.12
N ARG A 29 -8.29 15.66 -25.77
CA ARG A 29 -9.18 15.92 -26.90
C ARG A 29 -8.61 15.33 -28.19
N ALA A 30 -9.45 14.65 -28.96
CA ALA A 30 -9.08 14.21 -30.31
C ALA A 30 -8.54 15.40 -31.14
N ALA A 31 -7.39 15.20 -31.77
CA ALA A 31 -6.85 16.11 -32.76
C ALA A 31 -7.57 15.89 -34.11
N LYS A 32 -7.77 16.98 -34.86
CA LYS A 32 -8.29 16.93 -36.23
C LYS A 32 -7.15 17.27 -37.19
N ALA A 33 -7.06 16.54 -38.30
CA ALA A 33 -6.11 16.85 -39.35
C ALA A 33 -6.52 18.17 -40.02
N ILE A 34 -5.54 19.00 -40.39
CA ILE A 34 -5.75 20.24 -41.14
C ILE A 34 -5.38 19.93 -42.59
N ASN A 35 -6.32 20.11 -43.52
CA ASN A 35 -6.13 19.77 -44.94
C ASN A 35 -5.67 18.31 -45.17
N GLY A 36 -6.14 17.37 -44.34
CA GLY A 36 -5.74 15.96 -44.39
C GLY A 36 -4.35 15.66 -43.79
N ALA A 37 -3.57 16.68 -43.41
CA ALA A 37 -2.27 16.51 -42.78
C ALA A 37 -2.38 16.47 -41.24
N LYS A 38 -1.67 15.52 -40.63
CA LYS A 38 -1.49 15.44 -39.17
C LYS A 38 -0.33 16.35 -38.75
N HIS A 39 -0.56 17.14 -37.71
CA HIS A 39 0.42 18.04 -37.13
C HIS A 39 0.70 17.62 -35.68
N TYR A 40 1.91 17.11 -35.46
CA TYR A 40 2.37 16.72 -34.14
C TYR A 40 3.15 17.87 -33.50
N ASN A 41 2.92 18.09 -32.21
CA ASN A 41 3.66 19.05 -31.40
C ASN A 41 3.81 18.47 -29.98
N SER A 42 4.39 19.22 -29.06
CA SER A 42 4.62 18.77 -27.67
C SER A 42 3.35 18.33 -26.93
N GLY A 43 2.17 18.81 -27.38
CA GLY A 43 0.86 18.48 -26.86
C GLY A 43 0.05 17.46 -27.67
N THR A 44 0.57 16.93 -28.78
CA THR A 44 -0.09 15.91 -29.61
C THR A 44 0.77 14.66 -29.72
N LEU A 45 0.25 13.54 -29.21
CA LEU A 45 0.94 12.26 -29.19
C LEU A 45 0.99 11.62 -30.59
N THR A 46 2.15 11.09 -30.95
CA THR A 46 2.33 10.20 -32.11
C THR A 46 1.89 8.77 -31.78
N VAL A 47 1.78 7.91 -32.79
CA VAL A 47 1.48 6.47 -32.61
C VAL A 47 2.44 5.80 -31.62
N GLU A 48 3.74 6.04 -31.74
CA GLU A 48 4.75 5.43 -30.84
C GLU A 48 4.65 5.97 -29.41
N GLN A 49 4.38 7.26 -29.25
CA GLN A 49 4.14 7.84 -27.93
C GLN A 49 2.85 7.29 -27.31
N LEU A 50 1.80 7.07 -28.11
CA LEU A 50 0.55 6.44 -27.67
C LEU A 50 0.79 5.00 -27.18
N LYS A 51 1.56 4.18 -27.91
CA LYS A 51 1.94 2.83 -27.47
C LYS A 51 2.64 2.88 -26.11
N THR A 52 3.61 3.79 -25.98
CA THR A 52 4.33 4.00 -24.71
C THR A 52 3.38 4.39 -23.59
N CYS A 53 2.45 5.30 -23.85
CA CYS A 53 1.46 5.75 -22.89
C CYS A 53 0.48 4.64 -22.46
N LEU A 54 0.01 3.81 -23.39
CA LEU A 54 -0.85 2.65 -23.11
C LEU A 54 -0.14 1.61 -22.25
N LEU A 55 1.13 1.32 -22.57
CA LEU A 55 1.96 0.41 -21.75
C LEU A 55 2.20 0.97 -20.35
N LEU A 56 2.42 2.28 -20.25
CA LEU A 56 2.61 2.95 -18.96
C LEU A 56 1.32 2.96 -18.13
N GLU A 57 0.16 3.17 -18.75
CA GLU A 57 -1.16 3.03 -18.09
C GLU A 57 -1.32 1.64 -17.47
N LYS A 58 -1.03 0.59 -18.26
CA LYS A 58 -1.07 -0.80 -17.79
C LYS A 58 -0.14 -1.02 -16.60
N LYS A 59 1.09 -0.51 -16.66
CA LYS A 59 2.07 -0.60 -15.56
C LYS A 59 1.58 0.11 -14.30
N VAL A 60 1.01 1.31 -14.43
CA VAL A 60 0.44 2.05 -13.30
C VAL A 60 -0.71 1.23 -12.68
N GLY A 61 -1.66 0.74 -13.48
CA GLY A 61 -2.76 -0.08 -12.98
C GLY A 61 -2.30 -1.38 -12.30
N SER A 62 -1.33 -2.10 -12.88
CA SER A 62 -0.76 -3.29 -12.23
C SER A 62 -0.06 -2.96 -10.92
N SER A 63 0.65 -1.83 -10.84
CA SER A 63 1.30 -1.39 -9.61
C SER A 63 0.29 -1.00 -8.53
N GLU A 64 -0.86 -0.43 -8.88
CA GLU A 64 -1.94 -0.11 -7.94
C GLU A 64 -2.56 -1.38 -7.33
N ILE A 65 -2.83 -2.39 -8.15
CA ILE A 65 -3.30 -3.71 -7.67
C ILE A 65 -2.27 -4.33 -6.71
N ASN A 66 -0.98 -4.26 -7.07
CA ASN A 66 0.10 -4.77 -6.22
C ASN A 66 0.17 -4.05 -4.86
N LEU A 67 0.01 -2.72 -4.86
CA LEU A 67 -0.06 -1.93 -3.63
C LEU A 67 -1.26 -2.32 -2.77
N SER A 68 -2.44 -2.49 -3.36
CA SER A 68 -3.64 -2.91 -2.64
C SER A 68 -3.43 -4.26 -1.93
N SER A 69 -2.87 -5.25 -2.62
CA SER A 69 -2.54 -6.55 -2.02
C SER A 69 -1.53 -6.45 -0.88
N LYS A 70 -0.45 -5.68 -1.05
CA LYS A 70 0.56 -5.48 0.00
C LYS A 70 -0.01 -4.74 1.22
N ARG A 71 -0.93 -3.79 1.02
CA ARG A 71 -1.62 -3.09 2.11
C ARG A 71 -2.40 -4.07 2.99
N GLY A 72 -3.17 -4.98 2.39
CA GLY A 72 -3.91 -6.00 3.14
C GLY A 72 -3.01 -6.87 4.02
N ASN A 73 -1.80 -7.21 3.54
CA ASN A 73 -0.83 -7.96 4.35
C ASN A 73 -0.34 -7.16 5.57
N ILE A 74 -0.12 -5.86 5.41
CA ILE A 74 0.26 -4.96 6.51
C ILE A 74 -0.88 -4.85 7.52
N GLU A 75 -2.10 -4.62 7.06
CA GLU A 75 -3.30 -4.51 7.92
C GLU A 75 -3.50 -5.80 8.75
N ASN A 76 -3.37 -6.97 8.12
CA ASN A 76 -3.42 -8.24 8.82
C ASN A 76 -2.36 -8.38 9.92
N LYS A 77 -1.15 -7.83 9.72
CA LYS A 77 -0.10 -7.81 10.74
C LYS A 77 -0.40 -6.83 11.86
N VAL A 78 -0.93 -5.66 11.53
CA VAL A 78 -1.38 -4.67 12.52
C VAL A 78 -2.44 -5.27 13.45
N GLU A 79 -3.42 -6.01 12.91
CA GLU A 79 -4.45 -6.63 13.74
C GLU A 79 -3.91 -7.74 14.66
N LYS A 80 -2.91 -8.52 14.19
CA LYS A 80 -2.21 -9.50 15.05
C LYS A 80 -1.47 -8.82 16.19
N ILE A 81 -0.73 -7.74 15.89
CA ILE A 81 0.01 -6.95 16.89
C ILE A 81 -0.97 -6.41 17.94
N LYS A 82 -2.07 -5.76 17.52
CA LYS A 82 -3.11 -5.24 18.43
C LYS A 82 -3.74 -6.33 19.30
N LYS A 83 -3.92 -7.55 18.78
CA LYS A 83 -4.42 -8.68 19.57
C LYS A 83 -3.44 -9.06 20.68
N ILE A 84 -2.15 -9.15 20.35
CA ILE A 84 -1.10 -9.46 21.33
C ILE A 84 -0.99 -8.33 22.36
N GLU A 85 -1.04 -7.06 21.96
CA GLU A 85 -1.01 -5.91 22.89
C GLU A 85 -2.15 -5.93 23.90
N ARG A 86 -3.37 -6.24 23.45
CA ARG A 86 -4.53 -6.39 24.34
C ARG A 86 -4.32 -7.51 25.36
N GLU A 87 -3.76 -8.63 24.92
CA GLU A 87 -3.49 -9.77 25.80
C GLU A 87 -2.39 -9.45 26.82
N ILE A 88 -1.29 -8.83 26.37
CA ILE A 88 -0.22 -8.31 27.23
C ILE A 88 -0.81 -7.37 28.28
N SER A 89 -1.63 -6.40 27.87
CA SER A 89 -2.24 -5.44 28.79
C SER A 89 -3.14 -6.13 29.82
N THR A 90 -3.88 -7.16 29.41
CA THR A 90 -4.78 -7.91 30.29
C THR A 90 -4.00 -8.70 31.33
N VAL A 91 -3.00 -9.47 30.89
CA VAL A 91 -2.14 -10.28 31.76
C VAL A 91 -1.32 -9.37 32.69
N LYS A 92 -0.75 -8.29 32.16
CA LYS A 92 0.00 -7.31 32.94
C LYS A 92 -0.84 -6.72 34.06
N LYS A 93 -2.06 -6.28 33.77
CA LYS A 93 -2.98 -5.74 34.77
C LYS A 93 -3.24 -6.75 35.90
N TYR A 94 -3.44 -8.03 35.55
CA TYR A 94 -3.59 -9.08 36.56
C TYR A 94 -2.33 -9.22 37.43
N LEU A 95 -1.14 -9.27 36.82
CA LEU A 95 0.12 -9.39 37.55
C LEU A 95 0.38 -8.19 38.46
N ASP A 96 0.12 -6.97 37.97
CA ASP A 96 0.31 -5.72 38.73
C ASP A 96 -0.62 -5.68 39.96
N ILE A 97 -1.88 -6.11 39.83
CA ILE A 97 -2.85 -6.18 40.95
C ILE A 97 -2.42 -7.24 41.99
N ASN A 98 -1.82 -8.34 41.55
CA ASN A 98 -1.49 -9.48 42.40
C ASN A 98 -0.01 -9.53 42.81
N GLN A 99 0.79 -8.51 42.51
CA GLN A 99 2.24 -8.53 42.72
C GLN A 99 2.64 -8.75 44.19
N SER A 100 1.79 -8.32 45.12
CA SER A 100 1.98 -8.42 46.57
C SER A 100 0.90 -9.27 47.25
N ALA A 101 0.20 -10.10 46.48
CA ALA A 101 -0.85 -10.96 47.02
C ALA A 101 -0.22 -12.13 47.78
N THR A 102 -0.75 -12.43 48.97
CA THR A 102 -0.47 -13.69 49.67
C THR A 102 -1.43 -14.75 49.15
N PHE A 103 -0.88 -15.83 48.57
CA PHE A 103 -1.66 -16.97 48.11
C PHE A 103 -1.72 -18.05 49.19
N TYR A 104 -2.93 -18.44 49.58
CA TYR A 104 -3.16 -19.42 50.65
C TYR A 104 -3.35 -20.86 50.14
N THR A 105 -3.32 -21.07 48.82
CA THR A 105 -3.46 -22.39 48.20
C THR A 105 -2.47 -22.55 47.05
N GLN A 106 -2.00 -23.78 46.83
CA GLN A 106 -1.10 -24.09 45.71
C GLN A 106 -1.74 -23.76 44.36
N GLN A 107 -3.04 -24.04 44.20
CA GLN A 107 -3.78 -23.72 43.00
C GLN A 107 -3.66 -22.24 42.60
N LYS A 108 -3.73 -21.31 43.56
CA LYS A 108 -3.61 -19.86 43.25
C LYS A 108 -2.18 -19.48 42.87
N VAL A 109 -1.18 -20.12 43.46
CA VAL A 109 0.24 -19.95 43.07
C VAL A 109 0.43 -20.42 41.63
N ASP A 110 -0.12 -21.58 41.28
CA ASP A 110 -0.01 -22.15 39.94
C ASP A 110 -0.72 -21.25 38.90
N GLU A 111 -1.91 -20.74 39.20
CA GLU A 111 -2.63 -19.79 38.35
C GLU A 111 -1.82 -18.50 38.11
N PHE A 112 -1.19 -17.94 39.15
CA PHE A 112 -0.34 -16.75 39.03
C PHE A 112 0.90 -17.04 38.17
N ASN A 113 1.58 -18.16 38.42
CA ASN A 113 2.76 -18.57 37.65
C ASN A 113 2.44 -18.77 36.16
N LEU A 114 1.28 -19.38 35.85
CA LEU A 114 0.80 -19.51 34.47
C LEU A 114 0.61 -18.14 33.80
N LYS A 115 0.16 -17.11 34.53
CA LYS A 115 0.06 -15.74 33.99
C LYS A 115 1.43 -15.11 33.77
N VAL A 116 2.40 -15.34 34.66
CA VAL A 116 3.79 -14.89 34.48
C VAL A 116 4.41 -15.54 33.24
N GLU A 117 4.30 -16.86 33.10
CA GLU A 117 4.77 -17.59 31.92
C GLU A 117 4.14 -17.08 30.65
N ARG A 118 2.80 -16.89 30.65
CA ARG A 118 2.09 -16.33 29.50
C ARG A 118 2.57 -14.94 29.13
N TYR A 119 2.77 -14.05 30.11
CA TYR A 119 3.33 -12.73 29.87
C TYR A 119 4.72 -12.81 29.21
N ASN A 120 5.59 -13.66 29.76
CA ASN A 120 6.94 -13.86 29.24
C ASN A 120 6.97 -14.44 27.82
N GLN A 121 5.95 -15.20 27.41
CA GLN A 121 5.79 -15.67 26.04
C GLN A 121 5.22 -14.62 25.08
N LEU A 122 4.36 -13.73 25.57
CA LEU A 122 3.72 -12.71 24.73
C LEU A 122 4.69 -11.62 24.26
N ILE A 123 5.66 -11.23 25.09
CA ILE A 123 6.69 -10.23 24.72
C ILE A 123 7.51 -10.62 23.48
N PRO A 124 8.15 -11.80 23.41
CA PRO A 124 8.89 -12.19 22.21
C PRO A 124 7.98 -12.40 21.00
N ALA A 125 6.74 -12.86 21.20
CA ALA A 125 5.76 -12.97 20.12
C ALA A 125 5.41 -11.59 19.54
N TYR A 126 5.17 -10.59 20.40
CA TYR A 126 4.95 -9.20 20.00
C TYR A 126 6.12 -8.66 19.18
N ASN A 127 7.34 -8.80 19.70
CA ASN A 127 8.55 -8.30 19.04
C ASN A 127 8.74 -8.93 17.65
N ARG A 128 8.49 -10.24 17.50
CA ARG A 128 8.58 -10.93 16.21
C ARG A 128 7.57 -10.39 15.18
N GLU A 129 6.33 -10.19 15.60
CA GLU A 129 5.30 -9.63 14.72
C GLU A 129 5.62 -8.17 14.35
N LEU A 130 6.14 -7.38 15.29
CA LEU A 130 6.55 -5.99 15.06
C LEU A 130 7.69 -5.89 14.05
N GLU A 131 8.73 -6.73 14.15
CA GLU A 131 9.83 -6.74 13.18
C GLU A 131 9.35 -7.18 11.79
N THR A 132 8.43 -8.15 11.73
CA THR A 132 7.80 -8.55 10.47
C THR A 132 7.01 -7.39 9.85
N TYR A 133 6.24 -6.66 10.67
CA TYR A 133 5.50 -5.48 10.23
C TYR A 133 6.43 -4.40 9.67
N LYS A 134 7.52 -4.06 10.37
CA LYS A 134 8.50 -3.05 9.91
C LYS A 134 9.10 -3.43 8.55
N SER A 135 9.45 -4.70 8.36
CA SER A 135 9.96 -5.22 7.10
C SER A 135 8.94 -5.06 5.95
N LEU A 136 7.69 -5.47 6.19
CA LEU A 136 6.62 -5.31 5.20
C LEU A 136 6.33 -3.84 4.88
N GLN A 137 6.34 -2.97 5.88
CA GLN A 137 6.15 -1.53 5.72
C GLN A 137 7.26 -0.93 4.85
N SER A 138 8.53 -1.30 5.08
CA SER A 138 9.66 -0.87 4.25
C SER A 138 9.50 -1.31 2.79
N ILE A 139 9.10 -2.57 2.56
CA ILE A 139 8.82 -3.09 1.22
C ILE A 139 7.66 -2.34 0.55
N TYR A 140 6.59 -2.06 1.29
CA TYR A 140 5.44 -1.32 0.80
C TYR A 140 5.80 0.11 0.40
N ASN A 141 6.56 0.82 1.24
CA ASN A 141 7.00 2.18 0.95
C ASN A 141 7.82 2.24 -0.34
N LYS A 142 8.75 1.29 -0.55
CA LYS A 142 9.48 1.19 -1.83
C LYS A 142 8.56 0.96 -3.03
N SER A 143 7.51 0.15 -2.87
CA SER A 143 6.50 -0.06 -3.92
C SER A 143 5.68 1.22 -4.18
N VAL A 144 5.36 1.99 -3.14
CA VAL A 144 4.66 3.27 -3.26
C VAL A 144 5.52 4.28 -4.03
N ASP A 145 6.82 4.37 -3.70
CA ASP A 145 7.76 5.25 -4.42
C ASP A 145 7.83 4.90 -5.91
N LEU A 146 7.88 3.61 -6.24
CA LEU A 146 7.89 3.14 -7.63
C LEU A 146 6.57 3.49 -8.35
N HIS A 147 5.43 3.24 -7.71
CA HIS A 147 4.12 3.61 -8.26
C HIS A 147 4.04 5.12 -8.51
N ASN A 148 4.47 5.94 -7.56
CA ASN A 148 4.47 7.39 -7.69
C ASN A 148 5.35 7.86 -8.85
N LYS A 149 6.52 7.25 -9.05
CA LYS A 149 7.37 7.52 -10.22
C LYS A 149 6.66 7.18 -11.53
N LEU A 150 6.03 6.00 -11.63
CA LEU A 150 5.29 5.59 -12.82
C LEU A 150 4.12 6.53 -13.11
N ALA A 151 3.32 6.85 -12.09
CA ALA A 151 2.18 7.74 -12.19
C ALA A 151 2.61 9.17 -12.57
N ASN A 152 3.75 9.65 -12.05
CA ASN A 152 4.29 10.96 -12.43
C ASN A 152 4.75 10.98 -13.90
N THR A 153 5.49 9.96 -14.34
CA THR A 153 5.90 9.83 -15.74
C THR A 153 4.69 9.80 -16.66
N PHE A 154 3.63 9.09 -16.26
CA PHE A 154 2.38 9.04 -17.00
C PHE A 154 1.70 10.41 -17.09
N GLN A 155 1.61 11.11 -15.95
CA GLN A 155 1.00 12.43 -15.88
C GLN A 155 1.70 13.43 -16.80
N VAL A 156 3.04 13.44 -16.81
CA VAL A 156 3.84 14.39 -17.59
C VAL A 156 3.84 14.04 -19.08
N SER A 157 3.99 12.76 -19.41
CA SER A 157 4.22 12.34 -20.79
C SER A 157 2.94 12.09 -21.57
N CYS A 158 1.84 11.75 -20.89
CA CYS A 158 0.66 11.16 -21.51
C CYS A 158 -0.63 11.91 -21.17
N ALA A 159 -0.88 12.14 -19.88
CA ALA A 159 -2.17 12.66 -19.43
C ALA A 159 -2.49 14.05 -20.03
N GLY A 160 -3.71 14.20 -20.55
CA GLY A 160 -4.21 15.46 -21.10
C GLY A 160 -3.66 15.85 -22.48
N LYS A 161 -2.73 15.08 -23.06
CA LYS A 161 -2.26 15.33 -24.42
C LYS A 161 -3.30 14.91 -25.46
N ARG A 162 -3.29 15.61 -26.60
CA ARG A 162 -4.13 15.32 -27.76
C ARG A 162 -3.57 14.13 -28.54
N TYR A 163 -4.39 13.55 -29.38
CA TYR A 163 -4.00 12.44 -30.25
C TYR A 163 -5.00 12.34 -31.41
N TYR A 164 -4.57 11.78 -32.54
CA TYR A 164 -5.50 11.44 -33.62
C TYR A 164 -6.16 10.09 -33.35
N THR A 165 -7.45 9.98 -33.63
CA THR A 165 -8.22 8.78 -33.28
C THR A 165 -7.71 7.54 -34.02
N ASP A 166 -7.36 7.68 -35.29
CA ASP A 166 -6.78 6.60 -36.09
C ASP A 166 -5.41 6.16 -35.56
N ASP A 167 -4.56 7.08 -35.10
CA ASP A 167 -3.30 6.75 -34.43
C ASP A 167 -3.52 5.95 -33.15
N LEU A 168 -4.56 6.28 -32.37
CA LEU A 168 -4.91 5.52 -31.18
C LEU A 168 -5.37 4.11 -31.53
N VAL A 169 -6.18 3.95 -32.60
CA VAL A 169 -6.57 2.60 -33.08
C VAL A 169 -5.32 1.83 -33.50
N SER A 170 -4.43 2.43 -34.30
CA SER A 170 -3.17 1.79 -34.73
C SER A 170 -2.29 1.39 -33.54
N ALA A 171 -2.15 2.27 -32.54
CA ALA A 171 -1.37 1.99 -31.34
C ALA A 171 -1.96 0.84 -30.52
N LYS A 172 -3.30 0.78 -30.37
CA LYS A 172 -3.98 -0.31 -29.65
C LYS A 172 -3.85 -1.64 -30.38
N SER A 173 -4.09 -1.67 -31.69
CA SER A 173 -3.99 -2.90 -32.49
C SER A 173 -2.58 -3.50 -32.44
N ALA A 174 -1.55 -2.66 -32.46
CA ALA A 174 -0.16 -3.09 -32.36
C ALA A 174 0.24 -3.66 -30.99
N LEU A 175 -0.56 -3.45 -29.94
CA LEU A 175 -0.32 -4.02 -28.60
C LEU A 175 -1.13 -5.29 -28.32
N SER A 176 -2.03 -5.66 -29.23
CA SER A 176 -2.91 -6.84 -29.12
C SER A 176 -2.43 -8.02 -29.98
N ASN A 177 -1.44 -7.81 -30.85
CA ASN A 177 -0.74 -8.83 -31.63
C ASN A 177 0.60 -9.17 -30.97
#